data_AF-A0A0N5ANX9-F1
#
_entry.id   AF-A0A0N5ANX9-F1
#
_cell.length_a   1.000
_cell.length_b   1.000
_cell.length_c   1.000
_cell.angle_alpha   90.00
_cell.angle_beta   90.00
_cell.angle_gamma   90.00
#
_symmetry.space_group_name_H-M   'P 1'
#
loop_
_entity.id
_entity.type
_entity.pdbx_description
1 polymer ?
#
loop_
_entity_poly.entity_id
_entity_poly.type
_entity_poly.pdbx_seq_one_letter_code
_entity_poly.pdbx_strand_id
1 'polypeptide(L)'
;MCILFKYVSEYLSAIASRRLTGTPYEKRCKISSKIEEDVQKIKETFKPLYSEFHNDNSISQVTDLLVAIANLLRLKSKDMIRLEISSLIRDYPGMPNEILFAIINARDDVTSNEAWELVNECMEAEKSKSNAILSRVYQMAKAERKTSQILMEMVPRFRRRVKISIAH
;
A
#
# COMPACT_ATOMS: atom_id res chain seq x y z
N MET A 1 4.60 -2.08 -18.29
CA MET A 1 5.05 -1.50 -17.00
C MET A 1 3.98 -0.66 -16.29
N CYS A 2 3.39 0.38 -16.92
CA CYS A 2 2.43 1.27 -16.25
C CYS A 2 1.22 0.57 -15.59
N ILE A 3 0.68 -0.50 -16.19
CA ILE A 3 -0.47 -1.24 -15.65
C ILE A 3 -0.11 -2.02 -14.39
N LEU A 4 1.09 -2.60 -14.30
CA LEU A 4 1.54 -3.28 -13.08
C LEU A 4 1.68 -2.29 -11.91
N PHE A 5 2.34 -1.16 -12.16
CA PHE A 5 2.49 -0.12 -11.13
C PHE A 5 1.13 0.37 -10.66
N LYS A 6 0.17 0.44 -11.58
CA LYS A 6 -1.23 0.73 -11.28
C LYS A 6 -1.86 -0.31 -10.35
N TYR A 7 -1.75 -1.60 -10.68
CA TYR A 7 -2.24 -2.68 -9.81
C TYR A 7 -1.67 -2.59 -8.39
N VAL A 8 -0.35 -2.49 -8.25
CA VAL A 8 0.28 -2.42 -6.92
C VAL A 8 -0.11 -1.15 -6.18
N SER A 9 -0.18 -0.01 -6.88
CA SER A 9 -0.65 1.24 -6.27
C SER A 9 -2.08 1.16 -5.74
N GLU A 10 -2.96 0.39 -6.40
CA GLU A 10 -4.34 0.17 -5.95
C GLU A 10 -4.41 -0.67 -4.68
N TYR A 11 -3.56 -1.69 -4.53
CA TYR A 11 -3.43 -2.42 -3.27
C TYR A 11 -2.99 -1.48 -2.13
N LEU A 12 -1.98 -0.64 -2.36
CA LEU A 12 -1.52 0.34 -1.36
C LEU A 12 -2.62 1.36 -1.00
N SER A 13 -3.40 1.80 -2.00
CA SER A 13 -4.56 2.68 -1.81
C SER A 13 -5.67 1.98 -1.01
N ALA A 14 -5.97 0.73 -1.31
CA ALA A 14 -6.99 -0.06 -0.63
C ALA A 14 -6.65 -0.30 0.84
N ILE A 15 -5.39 -0.66 1.14
CA ILE A 15 -4.89 -0.82 2.52
C ILE A 15 -5.08 0.49 3.30
N ALA A 16 -4.63 1.61 2.73
CA ALA A 16 -4.73 2.90 3.40
C ALA A 16 -6.14 3.46 3.53
N SER A 17 -7.06 3.04 2.67
CA SER A 17 -8.48 3.36 2.81
C SER A 17 -9.17 2.58 3.95
N ARG A 18 -8.42 1.77 4.72
CA ARG A 18 -8.93 0.86 5.76
C ARG A 18 -9.98 -0.14 5.26
N ARG A 19 -10.00 -0.44 3.95
CA ARG A 19 -10.86 -1.50 3.38
C ARG A 19 -10.38 -2.91 3.74
N LEU A 20 -9.15 -3.03 4.24
CA LEU A 20 -8.49 -4.29 4.60
C LEU A 20 -8.03 -4.21 6.06
N THR A 21 -8.96 -4.21 7.03
CA THR A 21 -8.62 -4.26 8.46
C THR A 21 -9.00 -5.61 9.06
N GLY A 22 -8.24 -6.08 10.05
CA GLY A 22 -8.54 -7.32 10.74
C GLY A 22 -7.84 -7.44 12.08
N THR A 23 -8.56 -7.17 13.16
CA THR A 23 -8.07 -7.33 14.55
C THR A 23 -7.63 -8.77 14.86
N PRO A 24 -8.42 -9.82 14.51
CA PRO A 24 -8.02 -11.20 14.79
C PRO A 24 -6.89 -11.66 13.87
N TYR A 25 -5.89 -12.33 14.46
CA TYR A 25 -4.78 -12.93 13.74
C TYR A 25 -5.23 -13.76 12.52
N GLU A 26 -6.26 -14.59 12.68
CA GLU A 26 -6.80 -15.41 11.59
C GLU A 26 -7.30 -14.58 10.40
N LYS A 27 -7.93 -13.43 10.65
CA LYS A 27 -8.37 -12.54 9.56
C LYS A 27 -7.15 -11.95 8.84
N ARG A 28 -6.10 -11.57 9.57
CA ARG A 28 -4.86 -11.09 8.96
C ARG A 28 -4.17 -12.16 8.13
N CYS A 29 -4.14 -13.41 8.60
CA CYS A 29 -3.65 -14.54 7.82
C CYS A 29 -4.44 -14.71 6.53
N LYS A 30 -5.78 -14.68 6.58
CA LYS A 30 -6.62 -14.78 5.38
C LYS A 30 -6.37 -13.64 4.39
N ILE A 31 -6.30 -12.39 4.86
CA ILE A 31 -5.97 -11.22 4.03
C ILE A 31 -4.60 -11.41 3.38
N SER A 32 -3.62 -11.81 4.17
CA SER A 32 -2.25 -12.02 3.73
C SER A 32 -2.13 -13.13 2.68
N SER A 33 -2.76 -14.29 2.90
CA SER A 33 -2.81 -15.38 1.91
C SER A 33 -3.49 -14.93 0.62
N LYS A 34 -4.57 -14.14 0.71
CA LYS A 34 -5.25 -13.59 -0.46
C LYS A 34 -4.35 -12.66 -1.28
N ILE A 35 -3.59 -11.80 -0.61
CA ILE A 35 -2.61 -10.92 -1.28
C ILE A 35 -1.55 -11.75 -1.99
N GLU A 36 -0.99 -12.79 -1.34
CA GLU A 36 0.02 -13.66 -1.96
C GLU A 36 -0.51 -14.44 -3.17
N GLU A 37 -1.72 -14.98 -3.09
CA GLU A 37 -2.38 -15.63 -4.23
C GLU A 37 -2.54 -14.67 -5.41
N ASP A 38 -2.97 -13.44 -5.14
CA ASP A 38 -3.15 -12.44 -6.18
C ASP A 38 -1.81 -11.98 -6.76
N VAL A 39 -0.77 -11.83 -5.93
CA VAL A 39 0.61 -11.58 -6.39
C VAL A 39 1.08 -12.69 -7.32
N GLN A 40 0.82 -13.95 -7.00
CA GLN A 40 1.20 -15.07 -7.85
C GLN A 40 0.50 -15.00 -9.22
N LYS A 41 -0.81 -14.70 -9.24
CA LYS A 41 -1.56 -14.48 -10.49
C LYS A 41 -1.04 -13.30 -11.28
N ILE A 42 -0.65 -12.20 -10.63
CA ILE A 42 -0.02 -11.05 -11.28
C ILE A 42 1.30 -11.50 -11.92
N LYS A 43 2.17 -12.20 -11.16
CA LYS A 43 3.44 -12.70 -11.69
C LYS A 43 3.25 -13.59 -12.91
N GLU A 44 2.28 -14.50 -12.89
CA GLU A 44 1.94 -15.37 -14.02
C GLU A 44 1.38 -14.60 -15.22
N THR A 45 0.47 -13.66 -14.99
CA THR A 45 -0.15 -12.85 -16.05
C THR A 45 0.88 -12.01 -16.79
N PHE A 46 1.83 -11.43 -16.08
CA PHE A 46 2.89 -10.60 -16.66
C PHE A 46 4.12 -11.42 -17.11
N LYS A 47 4.11 -12.75 -16.93
CA LYS A 47 5.22 -13.64 -17.29
C LYS A 47 5.67 -13.54 -18.75
N PRO A 48 4.76 -13.55 -19.75
CA PRO A 48 5.15 -13.44 -21.15
C PRO A 48 5.80 -12.08 -21.48
N LEU A 49 5.38 -11.02 -20.79
CA LEU A 49 5.95 -9.70 -20.96
C LEU A 49 7.40 -9.66 -20.42
N TYR A 50 7.75 -10.41 -19.36
CA TYR A 50 9.14 -10.46 -18.85
C TYR A 50 10.14 -11.01 -19.85
N SER A 51 9.75 -12.06 -20.57
CA SER A 51 10.62 -12.69 -21.58
C SER A 51 10.94 -11.73 -22.73
N GLU A 52 10.03 -10.80 -23.03
CA GLU A 52 10.22 -9.79 -24.08
C GLU A 52 11.08 -8.61 -23.61
N PHE A 53 11.04 -8.25 -22.31
CA PHE A 53 11.77 -7.12 -21.73
C PHE A 53 13.10 -7.52 -21.04
N HIS A 54 13.74 -8.61 -21.44
CA HIS A 54 15.07 -9.04 -20.95
C HIS A 54 15.20 -9.12 -19.42
N ASN A 55 14.21 -9.69 -18.71
CA ASN A 55 14.23 -9.84 -17.25
C ASN A 55 14.42 -8.51 -16.49
N ASP A 56 13.62 -7.49 -16.82
CA ASP A 56 13.56 -6.30 -15.98
C ASP A 56 13.12 -6.65 -14.55
N ASN A 57 14.06 -6.55 -13.61
CA ASN A 57 13.88 -6.82 -12.18
C ASN A 57 12.87 -5.86 -11.50
N SER A 58 12.46 -4.79 -12.19
CA SER A 58 11.49 -3.82 -11.67
C SER A 58 10.16 -4.47 -11.28
N ILE A 59 9.74 -5.53 -11.97
CA ILE A 59 8.45 -6.17 -11.70
C ILE A 59 8.51 -7.08 -10.48
N SER A 60 9.55 -7.91 -10.37
CA SER A 60 9.80 -8.70 -9.16
C SER A 60 9.82 -7.78 -7.94
N GLN A 61 10.59 -6.69 -8.01
CA GLN A 61 10.68 -5.71 -6.91
C GLN A 61 9.31 -5.11 -6.52
N VAL A 62 8.47 -4.75 -7.49
CA VAL A 62 7.16 -4.13 -7.23
C VAL A 62 6.14 -5.12 -6.69
N THR A 63 6.17 -6.38 -7.15
CA THR A 63 5.29 -7.44 -6.64
C THR A 63 5.75 -8.00 -5.29
N ASP A 64 7.06 -8.07 -5.05
CA ASP A 64 7.65 -8.53 -3.79
C ASP A 64 7.35 -7.56 -2.64
N LEU A 65 7.18 -6.26 -2.93
CA LEU A 65 6.65 -5.29 -1.96
C LEU A 65 5.30 -5.74 -1.38
N LEU A 66 4.38 -6.24 -2.21
CA LEU A 66 3.08 -6.72 -1.72
C LEU A 66 3.23 -7.97 -0.86
N VAL A 67 4.18 -8.84 -1.18
CA VAL A 67 4.50 -10.02 -0.36
C VAL A 67 5.06 -9.59 1.00
N ALA A 68 5.98 -8.63 1.03
CA ALA A 68 6.53 -8.09 2.28
C ALA A 68 5.43 -7.45 3.14
N ILE A 69 4.49 -6.73 2.53
CA ILE A 69 3.30 -6.19 3.22
C ILE A 69 2.42 -7.32 3.76
N ALA A 70 2.17 -8.37 2.96
CA ALA A 70 1.40 -9.53 3.40
C ALA A 70 2.06 -10.20 4.61
N ASN A 71 3.39 -10.35 4.61
CA ASN A 71 4.16 -10.89 5.73
C ASN A 71 4.02 -10.03 6.99
N LEU A 72 4.14 -8.71 6.86
CA LEU A 72 3.94 -7.77 7.96
C LEU A 72 2.51 -7.86 8.55
N LEU A 73 1.48 -8.07 7.72
CA LEU A 73 0.10 -8.24 8.21
C LEU A 73 -0.08 -9.55 8.99
N ARG A 74 0.49 -10.67 8.52
CA ARG A 74 0.39 -11.98 9.21
C ARG A 74 1.33 -12.14 10.40
N LEU A 75 2.17 -11.16 10.71
CA LEU A 75 3.12 -11.27 11.81
C LEU A 75 2.38 -11.39 13.15
N LYS A 76 2.70 -12.44 13.92
CA LYS A 76 1.98 -12.81 15.15
C LYS A 76 2.34 -11.94 16.34
N SER A 77 3.65 -11.70 16.55
CA SER A 77 4.14 -10.89 17.67
C SER A 77 4.18 -9.40 17.31
N LYS A 78 3.76 -8.55 18.26
CA LYS A 78 3.91 -7.10 18.15
C LYS A 78 5.37 -6.65 18.27
N ASP A 79 6.17 -7.36 19.07
CA ASP A 79 7.57 -7.02 19.33
C ASP A 79 8.42 -7.13 18.05
N MET A 80 8.01 -8.00 17.12
CA MET A 80 8.68 -8.20 15.83
C MET A 80 8.29 -7.15 14.79
N ILE A 81 7.22 -6.36 15.00
CA ILE A 81 6.74 -5.37 14.03
C ILE A 81 7.83 -4.35 13.72
N ARG A 82 8.58 -3.90 14.73
CA ARG A 82 9.67 -2.95 14.56
C ARG A 82 10.74 -3.45 13.58
N LEU A 83 11.19 -4.69 13.77
CA LEU A 83 12.23 -5.30 12.92
C LEU A 83 11.76 -5.47 11.48
N GLU A 84 10.50 -5.84 11.30
CA GLU A 84 9.90 -6.02 9.99
C GLU A 84 9.71 -4.68 9.27
N ILE A 85 9.33 -3.62 9.99
CA ILE A 85 9.26 -2.26 9.44
C ILE A 85 10.65 -1.78 9.00
N SER A 86 11.68 -1.94 9.83
CA SER A 86 13.06 -1.57 9.45
C SER A 86 13.52 -2.31 8.20
N SER A 87 13.22 -3.61 8.10
CA SER A 87 13.54 -4.40 6.90
C SER A 87 12.75 -3.91 5.68
N LEU A 88 11.47 -3.60 5.83
CA LEU A 88 10.64 -3.05 4.75
C LEU A 88 11.18 -1.71 4.23
N ILE A 89 11.61 -0.80 5.11
CA ILE A 89 12.17 0.50 4.72
C ILE A 89 13.49 0.31 3.96
N ARG A 90 14.35 -0.58 4.45
CA ARG A 90 15.65 -0.89 3.84
C ARG A 90 15.49 -1.52 2.45
N ASP A 91 14.58 -2.49 2.32
CA ASP A 91 14.41 -3.27 1.09
C ASP A 91 13.55 -2.51 0.05
N TYR A 92 12.64 -1.64 0.50
CA TYR A 92 11.74 -0.85 -0.34
C TYR A 92 11.82 0.66 -0.05
N PRO A 93 12.97 1.29 -0.33
CA PRO A 93 13.26 2.65 0.10
C PRO A 93 12.39 3.71 -0.58
N GLY A 94 12.25 4.87 0.09
CA GLY A 94 11.48 6.01 -0.40
C GLY A 94 9.97 5.91 -0.17
N MET A 95 9.51 4.95 0.66
CA MET A 95 8.11 4.84 1.05
C MET A 95 7.70 6.05 1.91
N PRO A 96 6.59 6.73 1.59
CA PRO A 96 6.06 7.81 2.43
C PRO A 96 5.57 7.28 3.79
N ASN A 97 5.79 8.04 4.86
CA ASN A 97 5.36 7.69 6.22
C ASN A 97 3.86 7.35 6.27
N GLU A 98 3.02 8.05 5.50
CA GLU A 98 1.57 7.82 5.50
C GLU A 98 1.17 6.48 4.86
N ILE A 99 1.98 5.95 3.93
CA ILE A 99 1.76 4.61 3.37
C ILE A 99 2.18 3.56 4.39
N LEU A 100 3.34 3.73 5.03
CA LEU A 100 3.83 2.80 6.04
C LEU A 100 2.91 2.74 7.27
N PHE A 101 2.48 3.90 7.77
CA PHE A 101 1.48 4.02 8.83
C PHE A 101 0.19 3.26 8.46
N ALA A 102 -0.32 3.46 7.25
CA ALA A 102 -1.52 2.79 6.78
C ALA A 102 -1.38 1.25 6.80
N ILE A 103 -0.23 0.73 6.41
CA ILE A 103 0.05 -0.71 6.42
C ILE A 103 0.04 -1.27 7.86
N ILE A 104 0.72 -0.59 8.80
CA ILE A 104 0.77 -1.02 10.21
C ILE A 104 -0.63 -0.93 10.83
N ASN A 105 -1.31 0.19 10.61
CA ASN A 105 -2.63 0.44 11.15
C ASN A 105 -3.70 -0.53 10.55
N ALA A 106 -3.47 -1.14 9.39
CA ALA A 106 -4.36 -2.16 8.84
C ALA A 106 -4.42 -3.45 9.70
N ARG A 107 -3.41 -3.71 10.54
CA ARG A 107 -3.41 -4.84 11.46
C ARG A 107 -4.42 -4.71 12.59
N ASP A 108 -4.85 -3.47 12.90
CA ASP A 108 -5.86 -3.12 13.89
C ASP A 108 -5.58 -3.63 15.33
N ASP A 109 -4.39 -4.18 15.59
CA ASP A 109 -3.91 -4.60 16.91
C ASP A 109 -2.85 -3.65 17.49
N VAL A 110 -2.51 -2.59 16.76
CA VAL A 110 -1.62 -1.50 17.16
C VAL A 110 -2.42 -0.21 17.10
N THR A 111 -2.37 0.59 18.16
CA THR A 111 -3.07 1.88 18.17
C THR A 111 -2.47 2.84 17.15
N SER A 112 -3.25 3.82 16.69
CA SER A 112 -2.74 4.78 15.70
C SER A 112 -1.56 5.61 16.23
N ASN A 113 -1.45 5.86 17.53
CA ASN A 113 -0.30 6.55 18.11
C ASN A 113 0.95 5.65 18.09
N GLU A 114 0.84 4.42 18.60
CA GLU A 114 1.95 3.44 18.57
C GLU A 114 2.44 3.19 17.14
N ALA A 115 1.53 3.14 16.16
CA ALA A 115 1.89 2.96 14.76
C ALA A 115 2.69 4.15 14.21
N TRP A 116 2.32 5.39 14.56
CA TRP A 116 3.06 6.59 14.15
C TRP A 116 4.43 6.69 14.82
N GLU A 117 4.51 6.37 16.11
CA GLU A 117 5.77 6.33 16.86
C GLU A 117 6.74 5.33 16.21
N LEU A 118 6.28 4.10 15.96
CA LEU A 118 7.09 3.08 15.28
C LEU A 118 7.56 3.51 13.88
N VAL A 119 6.69 4.16 13.10
CA VAL A 119 7.06 4.67 11.76
C VAL A 119 8.16 5.71 11.85
N ASN A 120 7.99 6.70 12.72
CA ASN A 120 8.95 7.80 12.83
C ASN A 120 10.30 7.28 13.33
N GLU A 121 10.31 6.45 14.37
CA GLU A 121 11.54 5.84 14.90
C GLU A 121 12.30 5.04 13.84
N CYS A 122 11.61 4.21 13.06
CA CYS A 122 12.26 3.35 12.07
C CYS A 122 12.73 4.15 10.84
N MET A 123 11.97 5.16 10.41
CA MET A 123 12.33 6.01 9.28
C MET A 123 13.52 6.93 9.59
N GLU A 124 13.67 7.39 10.83
CA GLU A 124 14.85 8.17 11.26
C GLU A 124 16.12 7.31 11.32
N ALA A 125 15.97 6.04 11.73
CA ALA A 125 17.08 5.10 11.82
C ALA A 125 17.60 4.64 10.45
N GLU A 126 16.71 4.47 9.47
CA GLU A 126 17.04 3.93 8.14
C GLU A 126 17.26 5.04 7.10
N LYS A 127 18.52 5.32 6.78
CA LYS A 127 18.88 6.22 5.66
C LYS A 127 19.06 5.43 4.38
N SER A 128 18.00 5.32 3.58
CA SER A 128 18.03 4.56 2.32
C SER A 128 17.89 5.44 1.08
N LYS A 129 18.62 5.10 0.00
CA LYS A 129 18.56 5.83 -1.27
C LYS A 129 17.28 5.50 -2.02
N SER A 130 16.60 6.54 -2.52
CA SER A 130 15.36 6.42 -3.29
C SER A 130 15.52 5.54 -4.53
N ASN A 131 14.54 4.67 -4.77
CA ASN A 131 14.44 3.85 -5.97
C ASN A 131 13.39 4.46 -6.92
N ALA A 132 13.77 4.74 -8.17
CA ALA A 132 12.90 5.42 -9.14
C ALA A 132 11.62 4.63 -9.47
N ILE A 133 11.69 3.30 -9.53
CA ILE A 133 10.55 2.41 -9.82
C ILE A 133 9.56 2.45 -8.65
N LEU A 134 10.05 2.26 -7.43
CA LEU A 134 9.21 2.30 -6.23
C LEU A 134 8.60 3.68 -6.00
N SER A 135 9.38 4.74 -6.24
CA SER A 135 8.89 6.12 -6.18
C SER A 135 7.68 6.33 -7.10
N ARG A 136 7.69 5.75 -8.29
CA ARG A 136 6.55 5.84 -9.22
C ARG A 136 5.30 5.16 -8.65
N VAL A 137 5.43 3.99 -8.06
CA VAL A 137 4.31 3.27 -7.42
C VAL A 137 3.73 4.08 -6.27
N TYR A 138 4.58 4.65 -5.41
CA TYR A 138 4.14 5.48 -4.27
C TYR A 138 3.44 6.76 -4.71
N GLN A 139 3.94 7.42 -5.76
CA GLN A 139 3.30 8.60 -6.35
C GLN A 139 1.90 8.27 -6.89
N MET A 140 1.77 7.15 -7.60
CA MET A 140 0.48 6.69 -8.12
C MET A 140 -0.51 6.43 -6.98
N ALA A 141 -0.10 5.71 -5.93
CA ALA A 141 -0.95 5.45 -4.77
C ALA A 141 -1.40 6.75 -4.05
N LYS A 142 -0.53 7.77 -3.99
CA LYS A 142 -0.85 9.07 -3.37
C LYS A 142 -1.80 9.92 -4.21
N ALA A 143 -1.66 9.90 -5.54
CA ALA A 143 -2.46 10.71 -6.45
C ALA A 143 -3.95 10.34 -6.38
N GLU A 144 -4.27 9.05 -6.24
CA GLU A 144 -5.65 8.57 -6.26
C GLU A 144 -6.45 8.92 -5.01
N ARG A 145 -5.78 9.03 -3.86
CA ARG A 145 -6.42 9.56 -2.65
C ARG A 145 -6.90 10.98 -2.86
N LYS A 146 -6.08 11.82 -3.51
CA LYS A 146 -6.48 13.20 -3.85
C LYS A 146 -7.67 13.20 -4.81
N THR A 147 -7.63 12.41 -5.89
CA THR A 147 -8.75 12.36 -6.85
C THR A 147 -10.04 11.86 -6.21
N SER A 148 -9.97 10.82 -5.37
CA SER A 148 -11.12 10.26 -4.66
C SER A 148 -11.68 11.22 -3.60
N GLN A 149 -10.82 11.93 -2.86
CA GLN A 149 -11.23 12.97 -1.92
C GLN A 149 -11.87 14.16 -2.64
N ILE A 150 -11.28 14.62 -3.74
CA ILE A 150 -11.84 15.68 -4.59
C ILE A 150 -13.21 15.28 -5.10
N LEU A 151 -13.38 14.06 -5.61
CA LEU A 151 -14.69 13.56 -6.06
C LEU A 151 -15.70 13.49 -4.90
N MET A 152 -15.31 12.96 -3.75
CA MET A 152 -16.15 12.91 -2.54
C MET A 152 -16.56 14.30 -2.05
N GLU A 153 -15.70 15.33 -2.18
CA GLU A 153 -16.01 16.70 -1.82
C GLU A 153 -16.86 17.43 -2.88
N MET A 154 -16.64 17.11 -4.15
CA MET A 154 -17.33 17.72 -5.28
C MET A 154 -18.74 17.16 -5.47
N VAL A 155 -18.96 15.86 -5.33
CA VAL A 155 -20.27 15.22 -5.58
C VAL A 155 -21.40 15.81 -4.71
N PRO A 156 -21.23 16.05 -3.39
CA PRO A 156 -22.23 16.73 -2.58
C PRO A 156 -22.45 18.19 -2.99
N ARG A 157 -21.39 18.90 -3.42
CA ARG A 157 -21.47 20.29 -3.88
C ARG A 157 -22.23 20.41 -5.20
N PHE A 158 -21.99 19.50 -6.14
CA PHE A 158 -22.76 19.40 -7.37
C PHE A 158 -24.23 19.06 -7.09
N ARG A 159 -24.52 18.07 -6.24
CA ARG A 159 -25.90 17.75 -5.84
C ARG A 159 -26.64 18.94 -5.22
N ARG A 160 -25.97 19.76 -4.39
CA ARG A 160 -26.56 20.97 -3.82
C ARG A 160 -26.86 22.04 -4.88
N ARG A 161 -25.91 22.29 -5.80
CA ARG A 161 -26.12 23.27 -6.89
C ARG A 161 -27.24 22.86 -7.84
N VAL A 162 -27.32 21.58 -8.18
CA VAL A 162 -28.39 21.05 -9.03
C VAL A 162 -29.76 21.17 -8.35
N LYS A 163 -29.87 20.87 -7.04
CA LYS A 163 -31.12 21.07 -6.30
C LYS A 163 -31.60 22.53 -6.26
N ILE A 164 -30.67 23.49 -6.12
CA ILE A 164 -31.00 24.92 -6.13
C ILE A 164 -31.47 25.36 -7.53
N SER A 165 -30.87 24.82 -8.59
CA SER A 165 -31.25 25.13 -9.98
C SER A 165 -32.60 24.56 -10.40
N ILE A 166 -33.13 23.54 -9.71
CA ILE A 166 -34.44 22.91 -10.01
C ILE A 166 -35.56 23.54 -9.15
N ALA A 167 -35.21 24.32 -8.13
CA ALA A 167 -36.16 24.98 -7.22
C ALA A 167 -36.55 26.41 -7.66
N HIS A 168 -36.14 26.81 -8.86
CA HIS A 168 -36.53 28.05 -9.57
C HIS A 168 -37.13 27.68 -10.92
#